data_AF-A0A4Q3EED5-F1
#
_entry.id   AF-A0A4Q3EED5-F1
#
_cell.length_a   1.000
_cell.length_b   1.000
_cell.length_c   1.000
_cell.angle_alpha   90.00
_cell.angle_beta   90.00
_cell.angle_gamma   90.00
#
_symmetry.space_group_name_H-M   'P 1'
#
loop_
_entity.id
_entity.type
_entity.pdbx_description
1 polymer ?
#
loop_
_entity_poly.entity_id
_entity_poly.type
_entity_poly.pdbx_seq_one_letter_code
_entity_poly.pdbx_strand_id
1 'polypeptide(L)'
;YMNWLDPWRENIKMGLTTWAEEPNLRTTRSDCHAWGSGPNVEFYRTVLGIDSDAPGFSKIKIVPHLGKLTKASGEIPHPNGKVAVSYAFKNNKWTISIALPKSTTGTFIWKGTTHPLKGGVNSFVI
;
A
#
# COMPACT_ATOMS: atom_id res chain seq x y z
N TYR A 1 10.97 0.16 -3.29
CA TYR A 1 10.44 0.76 -2.05
C TYR A 1 11.10 0.21 -0.79
N MET A 2 10.94 -1.08 -0.43
CA MET A 2 11.46 -1.62 0.84
C MET A 2 12.96 -1.38 1.11
N ASN A 3 13.79 -1.35 0.07
CA ASN A 3 15.23 -1.11 0.19
C ASN A 3 15.57 0.36 0.46
N TRP A 4 14.62 1.30 0.34
CA TRP A 4 14.83 2.73 0.55
C TRP A 4 14.39 3.21 1.93
N LEU A 5 13.93 2.29 2.79
CA LEU A 5 13.37 2.62 4.10
C LEU A 5 14.43 2.84 5.19
N ASP A 6 15.71 2.91 4.83
CA ASP A 6 16.80 3.03 5.81
C ASP A 6 16.67 4.26 6.72
N PRO A 7 16.34 5.48 6.23
CA PRO A 7 16.12 6.62 7.12
C PRO A 7 15.09 6.35 8.22
N TRP A 8 13.96 5.73 7.89
CA TRP A 8 12.91 5.36 8.85
C TRP A 8 13.35 4.23 9.79
N ARG A 9 14.13 3.27 9.31
CA ARG A 9 14.70 2.22 10.16
C ARG A 9 15.68 2.79 11.19
N GLU A 10 16.48 3.79 10.82
CA GLU A 10 17.37 4.47 11.76
C GLU A 10 16.58 5.24 12.83
N ASN A 11 15.46 5.89 12.48
CA ASN A 11 14.57 6.51 13.48
C ASN A 11 14.14 5.47 14.54
N ILE A 12 13.65 4.32 14.08
CA ILE A 12 13.21 3.22 14.96
C ILE A 12 14.37 2.68 15.81
N LYS A 13 15.56 2.48 15.23
CA LYS A 13 16.76 2.01 15.95
C LYS A 13 17.20 2.97 17.06
N MET A 14 17.00 4.27 16.86
CA MET A 14 17.29 5.30 17.86
C MET A 14 16.20 5.41 18.94
N GLY A 15 15.11 4.65 18.82
CA GLY A 15 14.03 4.59 19.80
C GLY A 15 12.92 5.61 19.58
N LEU A 16 12.91 6.29 18.42
CA LEU A 16 11.84 7.24 18.09
C LEU A 16 10.53 6.48 17.84
N THR A 17 9.44 7.04 18.35
CA THR A 17 8.05 6.54 18.13
C THR A 17 7.27 7.39 17.12
N THR A 18 7.91 8.44 16.60
CA THR A 18 7.42 9.36 15.57
C THR A 18 8.50 9.53 14.49
N TRP A 19 8.23 10.33 13.44
CA TRP A 19 9.17 10.57 12.35
C TRP A 19 9.92 11.88 12.55
N ALA A 20 11.25 11.84 12.51
CA ALA A 20 12.07 13.04 12.55
C ALA A 20 11.82 13.94 11.33
N GLU A 21 12.08 15.23 11.51
CA GLU A 21 11.96 16.25 10.47
C GLU A 21 12.97 16.02 9.34
N GLU A 22 14.19 15.64 9.69
CA GLU A 22 15.29 15.47 8.73
C GLU A 22 15.84 14.03 8.82
N PRO A 23 16.40 13.48 7.73
CA PRO A 23 17.00 12.14 7.76
C PRO A 23 18.20 12.03 8.71
N ASN A 24 18.93 13.13 8.94
CA ASN A 24 20.07 13.14 9.85
C ASN A 24 19.62 13.34 11.31
N LEU A 25 19.49 12.22 12.03
CA LEU A 25 19.05 12.19 13.42
C LEU A 25 19.98 12.89 14.41
N ARG A 26 21.25 13.16 14.05
CA ARG A 26 22.18 13.87 14.95
C ARG A 26 21.97 15.38 14.95
N THR A 27 21.32 15.90 13.91
CA THR A 27 21.16 17.34 13.69
C THR A 27 19.70 17.76 13.54
N THR A 28 18.78 16.81 13.50
CA THR A 28 17.35 17.12 13.40
C THR A 28 16.89 17.92 14.62
N ARG A 29 16.01 18.89 14.39
CA ARG A 29 15.48 19.76 15.45
C ARG A 29 14.20 19.18 16.07
N SER A 30 13.41 18.46 15.28
CA SER A 30 12.14 17.87 15.71
C SER A 30 12.09 16.39 15.41
N ASP A 31 11.84 15.58 16.44
CA ASP A 31 11.67 14.13 16.33
C ASP A 31 10.23 13.72 15.96
N CYS A 32 9.33 14.69 15.79
CA CYS A 32 7.92 14.47 15.48
C CYS A 32 7.44 15.45 14.40
N HIS A 33 7.58 15.06 13.14
CA HIS A 33 7.21 15.86 11.99
C HIS A 33 6.47 15.02 10.93
N ALA A 34 5.22 15.39 10.65
CA ALA A 34 4.34 14.60 9.78
C ALA A 34 4.85 14.48 8.33
N TRP A 35 5.63 15.43 7.83
CA TRP A 35 6.19 15.35 6.47
C TRP A 35 7.14 14.14 6.26
N GLY A 36 7.64 13.56 7.36
CA GLY A 36 8.46 12.35 7.37
C GLY A 36 7.61 11.09 7.29
N SER A 37 6.28 11.19 7.36
CA SER A 37 5.37 10.03 7.37
C SER A 37 5.05 9.45 5.99
N GLY A 38 5.89 9.70 4.98
CA GLY A 38 5.71 9.17 3.63
C GLY A 38 5.35 7.66 3.56
N PRO A 39 5.98 6.77 4.37
CA PRO A 39 5.62 5.36 4.39
C PRO A 39 4.16 5.06 4.69
N ASN A 40 3.49 5.89 5.49
CA ASN A 40 2.08 5.72 5.81
C ASN A 40 1.17 5.84 4.57
N VAL A 41 1.66 6.41 3.47
CA VAL A 41 0.96 6.50 2.19
C VAL A 41 1.50 5.46 1.20
N GLU A 42 2.82 5.38 1.07
CA GLU A 42 3.48 4.57 0.04
C GLU A 42 3.35 3.06 0.25
N PHE A 43 3.17 2.58 1.48
CA PHE A 43 2.82 1.19 1.69
C PHE A 43 1.49 0.82 1.02
N TYR A 44 0.50 1.71 1.05
CA TYR A 44 -0.80 1.44 0.42
C TYR A 44 -0.75 1.67 -1.09
N ARG A 45 -0.18 2.79 -1.53
CA ARG A 45 -0.16 3.16 -2.95
C ARG A 45 0.84 2.34 -3.76
N THR A 46 2.08 2.26 -3.31
CA THR A 46 3.17 1.63 -4.08
C THR A 46 3.28 0.13 -3.80
N VAL A 47 3.30 -0.27 -2.52
CA VAL A 47 3.53 -1.69 -2.16
C VAL A 47 2.27 -2.52 -2.37
N LEU A 48 1.16 -2.14 -1.71
CA LEU A 48 -0.13 -2.81 -1.85
C LEU A 48 -0.83 -2.46 -3.17
N GLY A 49 -0.42 -1.38 -3.84
CA GLY A 49 -0.84 -1.02 -5.18
C GLY A 49 -2.15 -0.25 -5.27
N ILE A 50 -2.74 0.21 -4.17
CA ILE A 50 -4.06 0.85 -4.15
C ILE A 50 -3.93 2.31 -4.60
N ASP A 51 -4.40 2.65 -5.79
CA ASP A 51 -4.34 4.01 -6.31
C ASP A 51 -5.64 4.46 -6.99
N SER A 52 -5.79 5.77 -7.12
CA SER A 52 -6.89 6.39 -7.85
C SER A 52 -6.65 6.29 -9.36
N ASP A 53 -7.68 5.93 -10.11
CA ASP A 53 -7.62 5.85 -11.59
C ASP A 53 -8.53 6.88 -12.27
N ALA A 54 -9.26 7.66 -11.47
CA ALA A 54 -10.08 8.79 -11.90
C ALA A 54 -10.24 9.80 -10.75
N PRO A 55 -10.66 11.06 -11.00
CA PRO A 55 -10.89 12.04 -9.95
C PRO A 55 -11.80 11.54 -8.83
N GLY A 56 -11.47 11.91 -7.60
CA GLY A 56 -12.26 11.56 -6.41
C GLY A 56 -12.34 10.06 -6.11
N PHE A 57 -11.39 9.25 -6.60
CA PHE A 57 -11.41 7.79 -6.48
C PHE A 57 -12.65 7.13 -7.12
N SER A 58 -13.29 7.79 -8.09
CA SER A 58 -14.46 7.23 -8.80
C SER A 58 -14.14 5.92 -9.54
N LYS A 59 -12.86 5.68 -9.86
CA LYS A 59 -12.31 4.39 -10.31
C LYS A 59 -11.02 4.10 -9.54
N ILE A 60 -10.78 2.82 -9.26
CA ILE A 60 -9.61 2.34 -8.55
C ILE A 60 -8.70 1.55 -9.48
N LYS A 61 -7.39 1.70 -9.31
CA LYS A 61 -6.39 0.84 -9.93
C LYS A 61 -5.56 0.15 -8.84
N ILE A 62 -5.42 -1.17 -8.96
CA ILE A 62 -4.64 -2.01 -8.05
C ILE A 62 -3.43 -2.57 -8.80
N VAL A 63 -2.23 -2.07 -8.52
CA VAL A 63 -0.96 -2.56 -9.11
C VAL A 63 0.06 -2.86 -8.00
N PRO A 64 0.09 -4.08 -7.44
CA PRO A 64 0.96 -4.39 -6.31
C PRO A 64 2.43 -4.54 -6.72
N HIS A 65 3.34 -3.99 -5.92
CA HIS A 65 4.80 -4.12 -6.07
C HIS A 65 5.39 -4.79 -4.82
N LEU A 66 5.07 -6.06 -4.63
CA LEU A 66 5.36 -6.81 -3.40
C LEU A 66 6.86 -7.07 -3.16
N GLY A 67 7.69 -7.00 -4.21
CA GLY A 67 9.12 -7.27 -4.11
C GLY A 67 9.40 -8.66 -3.53
N LYS A 68 10.03 -8.71 -2.35
CA LYS A 68 10.34 -9.96 -1.63
C LYS A 68 9.25 -10.41 -0.66
N LEU A 69 8.21 -9.61 -0.45
CA LEU A 69 7.13 -9.95 0.47
C LEU A 69 6.35 -11.14 -0.08
N THR A 70 6.11 -12.14 0.76
CA THR A 70 5.25 -13.30 0.44
C THR A 70 3.87 -13.20 1.07
N LYS A 71 3.67 -12.23 1.97
CA LYS A 71 2.37 -11.93 2.57
C LYS A 71 2.29 -10.42 2.83
N ALA A 72 1.24 -9.79 2.36
CA ALA A 72 0.98 -8.37 2.59
C ALA A 72 -0.53 -8.10 2.49
N SER A 73 -1.03 -7.22 3.34
CA SER A 73 -2.44 -6.83 3.33
C SER A 73 -2.62 -5.45 3.94
N GLY A 74 -3.69 -4.77 3.58
CA GLY A 74 -4.07 -3.49 4.16
C GLY A 74 -5.38 -2.96 3.58
N GLU A 75 -5.89 -1.91 4.20
CA GLU A 75 -7.09 -1.22 3.77
C GLU A 75 -6.92 0.29 3.85
N ILE A 76 -7.60 1.01 2.95
CA ILE A 76 -7.69 2.47 2.98
C ILE A 76 -9.15 2.93 3.04
N PRO A 77 -9.44 4.09 3.66
CA PRO A 77 -10.74 4.71 3.54
C PRO A 77 -10.99 5.18 2.10
N HIS A 78 -12.25 5.12 1.68
CA HIS A 78 -12.72 5.56 0.37
C HIS A 78 -14.07 6.28 0.54
N PRO A 79 -14.44 7.28 -0.27
CA PRO A 79 -15.72 8.00 -0.11
C PRO A 79 -16.96 7.09 -0.02
N ASN A 80 -16.96 5.98 -0.76
CA ASN A 80 -18.04 4.98 -0.76
C ASN A 80 -17.86 3.82 0.25
N GLY A 81 -16.83 3.83 1.11
CA GLY A 81 -16.57 2.76 2.08
C GLY A 81 -15.09 2.49 2.31
N LYS A 82 -14.65 1.25 2.12
CA LYS A 82 -13.24 0.84 2.26
C LYS A 82 -12.76 0.09 1.03
N VAL A 83 -11.47 0.20 0.75
CA VAL A 83 -10.76 -0.60 -0.25
C VAL A 83 -9.75 -1.45 0.50
N ALA A 84 -9.86 -2.77 0.39
CA ALA A 84 -8.97 -3.69 1.09
C ALA A 84 -8.33 -4.67 0.11
N VAL A 85 -7.04 -4.94 0.31
CA VAL A 85 -6.30 -5.92 -0.48
C VAL A 85 -5.54 -6.88 0.42
N SER A 86 -5.40 -8.11 -0.03
CA SER A 86 -4.61 -9.15 0.62
C SER A 86 -3.92 -10.00 -0.43
N TYR A 87 -2.64 -10.25 -0.21
CA TYR A 87 -1.77 -11.04 -1.06
C TYR A 87 -1.06 -12.09 -0.20
N ALA A 88 -1.15 -13.35 -0.60
CA ALA A 88 -0.44 -14.44 0.06
C ALA A 88 0.16 -15.41 -0.95
N PHE A 89 1.46 -15.63 -0.88
CA PHE A 89 2.19 -16.60 -1.69
C PHE A 89 2.39 -17.91 -0.92
N LYS A 90 1.77 -18.99 -1.39
CA LYS A 90 1.89 -20.34 -0.83
C LYS A 90 1.89 -21.37 -1.96
N ASN A 91 2.68 -22.42 -1.82
CA ASN A 91 2.73 -23.53 -2.79
C ASN A 91 2.94 -23.06 -4.24
N ASN A 92 3.86 -22.11 -4.43
CA ASN A 92 4.19 -21.50 -5.71
C ASN A 92 3.02 -20.77 -6.42
N LYS A 93 1.99 -20.38 -5.66
CA LYS A 93 0.82 -19.64 -6.16
C LYS A 93 0.49 -18.46 -5.25
N TRP A 94 -0.05 -17.41 -5.84
CA TRP A 94 -0.60 -16.25 -5.15
C TRP A 94 -2.10 -16.44 -4.94
N THR A 95 -2.54 -16.30 -3.70
CA THR A 95 -3.94 -16.07 -3.36
C THR A 95 -4.12 -14.58 -3.11
N ILE A 96 -5.04 -13.97 -3.86
CA ILE A 96 -5.26 -12.53 -3.86
C ILE A 96 -6.74 -12.26 -3.60
N SER A 97 -7.02 -11.34 -2.68
CA SER A 97 -8.37 -10.87 -2.39
C SER A 97 -8.39 -9.35 -2.45
N ILE A 98 -9.29 -8.79 -3.25
CA ILE A 98 -9.49 -7.35 -3.41
C ILE A 98 -10.96 -7.05 -3.15
N ALA A 99 -11.23 -6.26 -2.11
CA ALA A 99 -12.57 -5.81 -1.75
C ALA A 99 -12.72 -4.34 -2.12
N LEU A 100 -13.70 -4.04 -2.99
CA LEU A 100 -14.09 -2.68 -3.35
C LEU A 100 -15.47 -2.36 -2.75
N PRO A 101 -15.78 -1.07 -2.49
CA PRO A 101 -17.15 -0.66 -2.21
C PRO A 101 -18.12 -1.09 -3.31
N LYS A 102 -19.38 -1.38 -2.97
CA LYS A 102 -20.36 -1.96 -3.91
C LYS A 102 -20.57 -1.15 -5.19
N SER A 103 -20.50 0.18 -5.11
CA SER A 103 -20.68 1.10 -6.24
C SER A 103 -19.38 1.53 -6.91
N THR A 104 -18.23 0.99 -6.50
CA THR A 104 -16.92 1.33 -7.05
C THR A 104 -16.42 0.21 -7.95
N THR A 105 -15.87 0.59 -9.10
CA THR A 105 -15.22 -0.31 -10.05
C THR A 105 -13.73 -0.02 -10.14
N GLY A 106 -12.99 -0.92 -10.76
CA GLY A 106 -11.57 -0.70 -10.93
C GLY A 106 -10.90 -1.76 -11.78
N THR A 107 -9.58 -1.71 -11.74
CA THR A 107 -8.72 -2.59 -12.52
C THR A 107 -7.63 -3.15 -11.62
N PHE A 108 -7.43 -4.45 -11.65
CA PHE A 108 -6.30 -5.12 -11.04
C PHE A 108 -5.29 -5.48 -12.13
N ILE A 109 -4.05 -5.00 -11.99
CA ILE A 109 -2.97 -5.28 -12.94
C ILE A 109 -1.94 -6.15 -12.23
N TRP A 110 -1.85 -7.41 -12.64
CA TRP A 110 -0.90 -8.37 -12.11
C TRP A 110 0.17 -8.67 -13.15
N LYS A 111 1.41 -8.21 -12.90
CA LYS A 111 2.56 -8.44 -13.78
C LYS A 111 2.27 -8.12 -15.27
N GLY A 112 1.51 -7.05 -15.51
CA GLY A 112 1.12 -6.60 -16.86
C GLY A 112 -0.18 -7.21 -17.39
N THR A 113 -0.76 -8.21 -16.72
CA THR A 113 -2.08 -8.75 -17.06
C THR A 113 -3.18 -7.97 -16.35
N THR A 114 -4.15 -7.50 -17.13
CA THR A 114 -5.26 -6.67 -16.65
C THR A 114 -6.49 -7.51 -16.34
N HIS A 115 -7.05 -7.31 -15.14
CA HIS A 115 -8.28 -7.94 -14.68
C HIS A 115 -9.30 -6.87 -14.25
N PRO A 116 -10.51 -6.84 -14.82
CA PRO A 116 -11.55 -5.93 -14.36
C PRO A 116 -12.01 -6.31 -12.95
N LEU A 117 -12.26 -5.30 -12.11
CA LEU A 117 -12.79 -5.45 -10.76
C LEU A 117 -14.21 -4.89 -10.68
N LYS A 118 -15.07 -5.62 -9.97
CA LYS A 118 -16.43 -5.19 -9.61
C LYS A 118 -16.50 -4.85 -8.13
N GLY A 119 -17.55 -4.14 -7.73
CA GLY A 119 -17.86 -3.90 -6.33
C GLY A 119 -18.01 -5.21 -5.54
N GLY A 120 -17.61 -5.19 -4.28
CA GLY A 120 -17.52 -6.39 -3.43
C GLY A 120 -16.16 -7.08 -3.52
N VAL A 121 -16.13 -8.36 -3.14
CA VAL A 121 -14.91 -9.17 -3.09
C VAL A 121 -14.61 -9.78 -4.45
N ASN A 122 -13.35 -9.63 -4.88
CA ASN A 122 -12.77 -10.23 -6.08
C ASN A 122 -11.61 -11.13 -5.62
N SER A 123 -11.62 -12.39 -6.01
CA SER A 123 -10.63 -13.38 -5.59
C SER A 123 -9.88 -13.96 -6.78
N PHE A 124 -8.57 -14.09 -6.66
CA PHE A 124 -7.70 -14.65 -7.70
C PHE A 124 -6.75 -15.68 -7.10
N VAL A 125 -6.47 -16.72 -7.89
CA VAL A 125 -5.38 -17.67 -7.64
C VAL A 125 -4.51 -17.68 -8.89
N ILE A 126 -3.30 -17.10 -8.81
CA ILE A 126 -2.38 -16.88 -9.95
C ILE A 126 -1.00 -17.44 -9.64
#